data_AF-A0A523Y672-F1
#
_entry.id   AF-A0A523Y672-F1
#
_cell.length_a   1.000
_cell.length_b   1.000
_cell.length_c   1.000
_cell.angle_alpha   90.00
_cell.angle_beta   90.00
_cell.angle_gamma   90.00
#
_symmetry.space_group_name_H-M   'P 1'
#
loop_
_entity.id
_entity.type
_entity.pdbx_description
1 polymer ?
#
loop_
_entity_poly.entity_id
_entity_poly.type
_entity_poly.pdbx_seq_one_letter_code
_entity_poly.pdbx_strand_id
1 'polypeptide(L)' 'MWVQIKTAPNLMIAEMWKEFFEGEGIPTRLLVDPDSPTVGESAIYRVLIPEEKDHVVEEILRKA' A
#
# COMPACT_ATOMS: atom_id res chain seq x y z
N MET A 1 -3.41 -7.41 12.71
CA MET A 1 -3.21 -5.94 12.79
C MET A 1 -3.05 -5.41 11.35
N TRP A 2 -2.79 -4.12 11.09
CA TRP A 2 -2.42 -3.64 9.74
C TRP A 2 -0.93 -3.31 9.72
N VAL A 3 -0.20 -3.78 8.71
CA VAL A 3 1.24 -3.54 8.56
C VAL A 3 1.51 -2.76 7.28
N GLN A 4 2.44 -1.81 7.36
CA GLN A 4 2.89 -1.05 6.20
C GLN A 4 3.89 -1.88 5.40
N ILE A 5 3.64 -2.03 4.10
CA ILE A 5 4.52 -2.78 3.19
C ILE A 5 5.23 -1.88 2.17
N LYS A 6 4.66 -0.70 1.87
CA LYS A 6 5.19 0.26 0.88
C LYS A 6 4.75 1.68 1.19
N THR A 7 5.47 2.63 0.60
CA THR A 7 5.05 4.03 0.45
C THR A 7 4.88 4.35 -1.04
N ALA A 8 3.90 5.19 -1.36
CA ALA A 8 3.63 5.70 -2.69
C ALA A 8 3.69 7.24 -2.68
N PRO A 9 4.26 7.90 -3.69
CA PRO A 9 4.50 9.34 -3.67
C PRO A 9 3.26 10.20 -3.99
N ASN A 10 2.15 9.57 -4.37
CA ASN A 10 0.87 10.22 -4.68
C ASN A 10 -0.26 9.18 -4.62
N LEU A 11 -1.51 9.65 -4.62
CA LEU A 11 -2.70 8.82 -4.54
C LEU A 11 -2.82 7.88 -5.75
N MET A 12 -2.49 8.36 -6.95
CA MET A 12 -2.57 7.55 -8.17
C MET A 12 -1.74 6.27 -8.06
N ILE A 13 -0.47 6.36 -7.65
CA ILE A 13 0.39 5.19 -7.46
C ILE A 13 -0.08 4.34 -6.27
N ALA A 14 -0.62 4.97 -5.23
CA ALA A 14 -1.17 4.25 -4.09
C ALA A 14 -2.38 3.38 -4.47
N GLU A 15 -3.30 3.91 -5.28
CA GLU A 15 -4.45 3.18 -5.83
C GLU A 15 -4.00 2.05 -6.76
N MET A 16 -2.97 2.26 -7.60
CA MET A 16 -2.41 1.18 -8.43
C MET A 16 -1.91 -0.01 -7.57
N TRP A 17 -1.22 0.27 -6.46
CA TRP A 17 -0.80 -0.79 -5.54
C TRP A 17 -2.00 -1.48 -4.89
N LYS A 18 -3.01 -0.72 -4.49
CA LYS A 18 -4.25 -1.27 -3.92
C LYS A 18 -4.95 -2.20 -4.90
N GLU A 19 -5.13 -1.79 -6.15
CA GLU A 19 -5.72 -2.61 -7.21
C GLU A 19 -4.92 -3.90 -7.44
N PHE A 20 -3.59 -3.80 -7.51
CA PHE A 20 -2.72 -4.97 -7.68
C PHE A 20 -2.90 -5.99 -6.54
N PHE A 21 -2.81 -5.56 -5.28
CA PHE A 21 -2.95 -6.45 -4.14
C PHE A 21 -4.37 -6.99 -3.97
N GLU A 22 -5.40 -6.19 -4.22
CA GLU A 22 -6.78 -6.64 -4.15
C GLU A 22 -7.12 -7.62 -5.28
N GLY A 23 -6.48 -7.52 -6.44
CA GLY A 23 -6.50 -8.53 -7.51
C GLY A 23 -5.95 -9.89 -7.07
N GLU A 24 -4.97 -9.90 -6.16
CA GLU A 24 -4.41 -11.10 -5.53
C GLU A 24 -5.20 -11.55 -4.28
N GLY A 25 -6.36 -10.93 -4.00
CA GLY A 25 -7.19 -11.25 -2.84
C GLY A 25 -6.63 -10.76 -1.51
N ILE A 26 -5.79 -9.71 -1.52
CA ILE A 26 -5.19 -9.10 -0.34
C ILE A 26 -5.86 -7.75 -0.08
N PRO A 27 -6.69 -7.64 0.98
CA PRO A 27 -7.30 -6.37 1.35
C PRO A 27 -6.24 -5.30 1.56
N THR A 28 -6.42 -4.12 0.97
CA THR A 28 -5.40 -3.07 1.03
C THR A 28 -5.98 -1.74 1.51
N ARG A 29 -5.29 -1.13 2.46
CA ARG A 29 -5.65 0.18 3.02
C ARG A 29 -4.59 1.20 2.65
N LEU A 30 -5.05 2.38 2.23
CA LEU A 30 -4.21 3.54 1.97
C LEU A 30 -4.39 4.55 3.10
N LEU A 31 -3.30 5.06 3.64
CA LEU A 31 -3.32 6.14 4.63
C LEU A 31 -2.30 7.20 4.22
N VAL A 32 -2.66 8.48 4.37
CA VAL A 32 -1.67 9.55 4.19
C VAL A 32 -0.54 9.36 5.19
N ASP A 33 0.69 9.53 4.72
CA ASP A 33 1.86 9.55 5.56
C ASP A 33 1.82 10.79 6.48
N PRO A 34 1.99 10.64 7.81
CA PRO A 34 1.92 11.78 8.73
C PRO A 34 2.94 12.87 8.42
N ASP A 35 4.07 12.51 7.80
CA ASP A 35 5.16 13.41 7.45
C ASP A 35 5.08 13.86 5.98
N SER A 36 3.95 13.60 5.30
CA SER A 36 3.75 14.05 3.92
C SER A 36 3.85 15.59 3.82
N PRO A 37 4.76 16.13 2.98
CA PRO A 37 4.91 17.58 2.81
C PRO A 37 3.78 18.20 1.97
N THR A 38 2.99 17.35 1.32
CA THR A 38 1.90 17.70 0.41
C THR A 38 0.59 17.07 0.89
N VAL A 39 -0.54 17.58 0.36
CA VAL A 39 -1.89 17.14 0.74
C VAL A 39 -2.67 16.65 -0.49
N GLY A 40 -3.78 15.95 -0.22
CA GLY A 40 -4.66 15.43 -1.26
C GLY A 40 -3.94 14.42 -2.16
N GLU A 41 -4.23 14.45 -3.46
CA GLU A 41 -3.72 13.47 -4.42
C GLU A 41 -2.19 13.46 -4.54
N SER A 42 -1.53 14.57 -4.21
CA SER A 42 -0.05 14.67 -4.24
C SER A 42 0.63 14.26 -2.94
N ALA A 43 -0.13 13.88 -1.90
CA ALA A 43 0.42 13.43 -0.62
C ALA A 43 1.17 12.09 -0.76
N ILE A 44 2.11 11.84 0.14
CA ILE A 44 2.71 10.51 0.28
C ILE A 44 1.68 9.61 0.98
N TYR A 45 1.49 8.41 0.46
CA TYR A 45 0.58 7.40 1.00
C TYR A 45 1.34 6.17 1.46
N ARG A 46 0.95 5.65 2.62
CA ARG A 46 1.34 4.33 3.12
C ARG A 46 0.36 3.30 2.59
N VAL A 47 0.90 2.21 2.04
CA VAL A 47 0.14 1.04 1.59
C VAL A 47 0.23 -0.01 2.70
N LEU A 48 -0.92 -0.36 3.26
CA LEU A 48 -1.03 -1.31 4.36
C LEU A 48 -1.86 -2.52 3.98
N ILE A 49 -1.49 -3.67 4.54
CA ILE A 49 -2.21 -4.93 4.42
C ILE A 49 -2.48 -5.54 5.79
N PRO A 50 -3.41 -6.51 5.91
CA PRO A 50 -3.55 -7.30 7.12
C PRO A 50 -2.25 -8.06 7.41
N GLU A 51 -1.79 -7.99 8.65
CA GLU A 51 -0.57 -8.66 9.15
C GLU A 51 -0.52 -10.15 8.80
N GLU A 52 -1.65 -10.85 8.81
CA GLU A 52 -1.75 -12.26 8.43
C GLU A 52 -1.44 -12.53 6.94
N LYS A 53 -1.36 -11.48 6.11
CA LYS A 53 -1.01 -11.54 4.69
C LYS A 53 0.43 -11.11 4.40
N ASP A 54 1.22 -10.74 5.41
CA ASP A 54 2.57 -10.20 5.24
C ASP A 54 3.47 -11.13 4.43
N HIS A 55 3.59 -12.40 4.84
CA HIS A 55 4.37 -13.40 4.11
C HIS A 55 3.86 -13.66 2.69
N VAL A 56 2.55 -13.51 2.43
CA VAL A 56 2.00 -13.68 1.08
C VAL A 56 2.45 -12.51 0.18
N VAL A 57 2.40 -11.29 0.70
CA VAL A 57 2.88 -10.09 0.00
C VAL A 57 4.39 -10.17 -0.27
N GLU A 58 5.18 -10.63 0.70
CA GLU A 58 6.63 -10.81 0.51
C GLU A 58 6.94 -11.74 -0.69
N GLU A 59 6.19 -12.83 -0.84
CA GLU A 59 6.35 -13.76 -1.96
C GLU A 59 5.86 -13.18 -3.30
N ILE A 60 4.76 -12.42 -3.31
CA ILE A 60 4.26 -11.75 -4.52
C ILE A 60 5.28 -10.72 -5.01
N LEU A 61 5.79 -9.88 -4.10
CA LEU A 61 6.74 -8.82 -4.44
C LEU A 61 8.10 -9.33 -4.86
N ARG A 62 8.47 -10.57 -4.50
CA ARG A 62 9.69 -11.22 -4.98
C ARG A 62 9.57 -11.68 -6.44
N LYS A 63 8.34 -12.00 -6.88
CA LYS A 63 8.06 -12.57 -8.21
C LYS A 63 7.68 -11.52 -9.25
N ALA A 64 7.21 -10.36 -8.82
CA ALA A 64 6.91 -9.19 -9.65
C ALA A 64 8.18 -8.47 -10.09
#